data_AF-A0A521KR18-F1
#
_entry.id   AF-A0A521KR18-F1
#
_cell.length_a   1.000
_cell.length_b   1.000
_cell.length_c   1.000
_cell.angle_alpha   90.00
_cell.angle_beta   90.00
_cell.angle_gamma   90.00
#
_symmetry.space_group_name_H-M   'P 1'
#
loop_
_entity.id
_entity.type
_entity.pdbx_description
1 polymer ?
#
loop_
_entity_poly.entity_id
_entity_poly.type
_entity_poly.pdbx_seq_one_letter_code
_entity_poly.pdbx_strand_id
1 'polypeptide(L)'
;MQRQPFRLAPALPAQHMKTYSIVAPKDTHWRAATCADVDCPNYLHGWQTRVDESTELGQAQAYYIRNQARRRYTEVREAAMTTFTFEAGQACFLGDQHVARVDRPEIYVVRDGDHRGNPRGTKPRIHNDPQTWVDDFGEHQERLADRRERG
;
A
#
# COMPACT_ATOMS: atom_id res chain seq x y z
N MET A 1 -2.76 -22.83 -10.11
CA MET A 1 -2.16 -22.24 -8.89
C MET A 1 -0.95 -21.42 -9.30
N GLN A 2 -1.06 -20.08 -9.30
CA GLN A 2 0.08 -19.21 -9.60
C GLN A 2 1.07 -19.28 -8.43
N ARG A 3 2.27 -19.81 -8.67
CA ARG A 3 3.40 -19.71 -7.74
C ARG A 3 3.77 -18.22 -7.62
N GLN A 4 3.54 -17.62 -6.46
CA GLN A 4 4.08 -16.28 -6.19
C GLN A 4 5.62 -16.39 -6.07
N PRO A 5 6.40 -15.68 -6.90
CA PRO A 5 7.84 -15.94 -7.07
C PRO A 5 8.71 -15.67 -5.83
N PHE A 6 8.16 -15.07 -4.76
CA PHE A 6 8.92 -14.65 -3.58
C PHE A 6 8.40 -15.23 -2.25
N ARG A 7 7.62 -16.32 -2.26
CA ARG A 7 7.19 -17.00 -1.03
C ARG A 7 7.80 -18.39 -0.91
N LEU A 8 8.44 -18.65 0.23
CA LEU A 8 8.82 -20.01 0.63
C LEU A 8 7.56 -20.85 0.83
N ALA A 9 7.58 -22.07 0.29
CA ALA A 9 6.49 -23.02 0.47
C ALA A 9 6.44 -23.49 1.94
N PRO A 10 5.31 -23.34 2.65
CA PRO A 10 5.21 -23.79 4.03
C PRO A 10 5.26 -25.32 4.10
N ALA A 11 6.01 -25.84 5.06
CA ALA A 11 6.19 -27.29 5.25
C ALA A 11 4.91 -28.02 5.71
N LEU A 12 4.01 -27.32 6.41
CA LEU A 12 2.73 -27.89 6.85
C LEU A 12 1.62 -27.62 5.84
N PRO A 13 0.58 -28.47 5.78
CA PRO A 13 -0.65 -28.17 5.05
C PRO A 13 -1.35 -26.92 5.57
N ALA A 14 -2.07 -26.19 4.70
CA ALA A 14 -2.73 -24.94 5.07
C ALA A 14 -3.76 -25.15 6.20
N GLN A 15 -4.45 -26.29 6.24
CA GLN A 15 -5.42 -26.62 7.30
C GLN A 15 -4.81 -26.74 8.70
N HIS A 16 -3.47 -26.83 8.82
CA HIS A 16 -2.76 -26.85 10.10
C HIS A 16 -2.15 -25.49 10.46
N MET A 17 -2.33 -24.49 9.61
CA MET A 17 -1.85 -23.14 9.84
C MET A 17 -2.96 -22.27 10.43
N LYS A 18 -2.55 -21.25 11.17
CA LYS A 18 -3.40 -20.16 11.63
C LYS A 18 -2.74 -18.84 11.26
N THR A 19 -3.51 -17.91 10.70
CA THR A 19 -3.06 -16.58 10.29
C THR A 19 -3.67 -15.53 11.20
N TYR A 20 -2.81 -14.70 11.78
CA TYR A 20 -3.15 -13.51 12.54
C TYR A 20 -2.90 -12.29 11.66
N SER A 21 -3.85 -11.36 11.58
CA SER A 21 -3.72 -10.16 10.74
C SER A 21 -4.44 -8.96 11.35
N ILE A 22 -3.84 -7.79 11.19
CA ILE A 22 -4.43 -6.49 11.51
C ILE A 22 -4.73 -5.82 10.17
N VAL A 23 -5.99 -5.46 9.92
CA VAL A 23 -6.42 -4.94 8.61
C VAL A 23 -7.17 -3.61 8.74
N ALA A 24 -6.97 -2.75 7.74
CA ALA A 24 -7.70 -1.50 7.54
C ALA A 24 -8.24 -1.47 6.10
N PRO A 25 -9.43 -2.05 5.83
CA PRO A 25 -10.02 -2.11 4.50
C PRO A 25 -10.11 -0.74 3.81
N LYS A 26 -9.75 -0.69 2.52
CA LYS A 26 -9.74 0.54 1.72
C LYS A 26 -11.09 1.27 1.72
N ASP A 27 -12.18 0.53 1.66
CA ASP A 27 -13.53 1.09 1.51
C ASP A 27 -14.07 1.75 2.80
N THR A 28 -13.51 1.41 3.98
CA THR A 28 -14.07 1.85 5.28
C THR A 28 -13.09 2.61 6.16
N HIS A 29 -11.78 2.44 5.95
CA HIS A 29 -10.73 3.03 6.80
C HIS A 29 -9.93 4.11 6.09
N TRP A 30 -10.25 4.37 4.83
CA TRP A 30 -9.53 5.34 4.01
C TRP A 30 -10.52 6.25 3.30
N ARG A 31 -10.12 7.50 3.11
CA ARG A 31 -10.83 8.48 2.29
C ARG A 31 -9.90 9.01 1.21
N ALA A 32 -10.47 9.54 0.13
CA ALA A 32 -9.72 10.38 -0.79
C ALA A 32 -9.09 11.56 -0.03
N ALA A 33 -7.86 11.90 -0.40
CA ALA A 33 -7.06 12.89 0.28
C ALA A 33 -6.39 13.82 -0.72
N THR A 34 -6.15 15.06 -0.29
CA THR A 34 -5.39 16.02 -1.09
C THR A 34 -3.88 15.79 -0.91
N CYS A 35 -3.05 16.50 -1.68
CA CYS A 35 -1.61 16.49 -1.45
C CYS A 35 -1.21 17.09 -0.09
N ALA A 36 -1.99 18.04 0.42
CA ALA A 36 -1.76 18.65 1.73
C ALA A 36 -2.13 17.69 2.87
N ASP A 37 -3.18 16.89 2.70
CA ASP A 37 -3.64 15.93 3.72
C ASP A 37 -2.61 14.82 4.03
N VAL A 38 -1.71 14.51 3.08
CA VAL A 38 -0.78 13.37 3.15
C VAL A 38 0.69 13.78 3.16
N ASP A 39 0.97 15.05 3.44
CA ASP A 39 2.33 15.61 3.45
C ASP A 39 3.12 15.23 2.18
N CYS A 40 2.48 15.35 1.02
CA CYS A 40 3.05 14.90 -0.25
C CYS A 40 4.37 15.66 -0.53
N PRO A 41 5.50 14.97 -0.72
CA PRO A 41 6.80 15.63 -0.93
C PRO A 41 6.80 16.60 -2.12
N ASN A 42 6.13 16.23 -3.21
CA ASN A 42 6.00 17.07 -4.40
C ASN A 42 5.21 18.35 -4.11
N TYR A 43 4.19 18.29 -3.24
CA TYR A 43 3.46 19.48 -2.82
C TYR A 43 4.28 20.33 -1.86
N LEU A 44 5.00 19.71 -0.91
CA LEU A 44 5.79 20.43 0.09
C LEU A 44 7.04 21.09 -0.50
N HIS A 45 7.67 20.48 -1.50
CA HIS A 45 9.01 20.87 -1.96
C HIS A 45 9.07 21.19 -3.46
N GLY A 46 7.97 21.02 -4.19
CA GLY A 46 8.00 21.05 -5.65
C GLY A 46 8.62 19.78 -6.23
N TRP A 47 8.69 19.70 -7.55
CA TRP A 47 9.33 18.58 -8.24
C TRP A 47 9.79 18.97 -9.64
N GLN A 48 10.59 18.09 -10.25
CA GLN A 48 11.01 18.20 -11.63
C GLN A 48 10.54 17.01 -12.45
N THR A 49 10.15 17.26 -13.69
CA THR A 49 9.88 16.23 -14.69
C THR A 49 10.79 16.46 -15.87
N ARG A 50 11.67 15.48 -16.14
CA ARG A 50 12.59 15.50 -17.28
C ARG A 50 12.02 14.59 -18.36
N VAL A 51 11.91 15.13 -19.57
CA VAL A 51 11.24 14.48 -20.69
C VAL A 51 12.15 14.50 -21.90
N ASP A 52 12.30 13.35 -22.56
CA ASP A 52 13.02 13.24 -23.83
C ASP A 52 12.04 13.38 -25.02
N GLU A 53 11.98 14.58 -25.59
CA GLU A 53 11.10 14.91 -26.71
C GLU A 53 11.60 14.34 -28.07
N SER A 54 12.72 13.61 -28.10
CA SER A 54 13.06 12.79 -29.28
C SER A 54 12.20 11.53 -29.41
N THR A 55 11.50 11.16 -28.33
CA THR A 55 10.61 9.99 -28.28
C THR A 55 9.14 10.40 -28.39
N GLU A 56 8.30 9.56 -28.98
CA GLU A 56 6.84 9.78 -29.04
C GLU A 56 6.22 9.93 -27.64
N LEU A 57 6.66 9.09 -26.69
CA LEU A 57 6.22 9.17 -25.30
C LEU A 57 6.56 10.53 -24.68
N GLY A 58 7.79 11.00 -24.88
CA GLY A 58 8.20 12.28 -24.33
C GLY A 58 7.49 13.45 -24.98
N GLN A 59 7.26 13.41 -26.30
CA GLN A 59 6.43 14.42 -26.98
C GLN A 59 5.02 14.47 -26.39
N ALA A 60 4.40 13.32 -26.14
CA ALA A 60 3.08 13.24 -25.52
C ALA A 60 3.07 13.77 -24.07
N GLN A 61 4.09 13.45 -23.27
CA GLN A 61 4.23 13.96 -21.91
C GLN A 61 4.41 15.48 -21.88
N ALA A 62 5.30 16.01 -22.71
CA ALA A 62 5.55 17.44 -22.81
C ALA A 62 4.30 18.19 -23.30
N TYR A 63 3.58 17.62 -24.29
CA TYR A 63 2.29 18.16 -24.73
C TYR A 63 1.25 18.19 -23.61
N TYR A 64 1.13 17.12 -22.83
CA TYR A 64 0.22 17.06 -21.68
C TYR A 64 0.57 18.14 -20.64
N ILE A 65 1.84 18.28 -20.27
CA ILE A 65 2.31 19.28 -19.29
C ILE A 65 1.96 20.70 -19.75
N ARG A 66 2.25 21.02 -21.02
CA ARG A 66 2.04 22.36 -21.58
C ARG A 66 0.57 22.74 -21.74
N ASN A 67 -0.31 21.79 -22.06
CA ASN A 67 -1.67 22.11 -22.51
C ASN A 67 -2.78 21.64 -21.56
N GLN A 68 -2.53 20.62 -20.74
CA GLN A 68 -3.59 19.91 -20.01
C GLN A 68 -3.34 19.78 -18.51
N ALA A 69 -2.07 19.79 -18.07
CA ALA A 69 -1.73 19.60 -16.67
C ALA A 69 -2.27 20.70 -15.74
N ARG A 70 -2.58 21.90 -16.26
CA ARG A 70 -3.12 23.04 -15.48
C ARG A 70 -2.32 23.33 -14.19
N ARG A 71 -1.00 23.19 -14.26
CA ARG A 71 -0.03 23.43 -13.18
C ARG A 71 0.93 24.53 -13.61
N ARG A 72 1.44 25.33 -12.67
CA ARG A 72 2.46 26.34 -12.98
C ARG A 72 3.82 25.65 -13.00
N TYR A 73 4.59 25.90 -14.05
CA TYR A 73 5.92 25.36 -14.22
C TYR A 73 6.84 26.38 -14.87
N THR A 74 8.14 26.20 -14.67
CA THR A 74 9.19 26.78 -15.52
C THR A 74 9.76 25.68 -16.42
N GLU A 75 10.19 26.06 -17.61
CA GLU A 75 10.62 25.12 -18.65
C GLU A 75 12.03 25.49 -19.11
N VAL A 76 12.93 24.50 -19.07
CA VAL A 76 14.29 24.60 -19.60
C VAL A 76 14.47 23.50 -20.65
N ARG A 77 14.84 23.90 -21.88
CA ARG A 77 15.09 22.97 -22.98
C ARG A 77 16.59 22.89 -23.29
N GLU A 78 17.11 21.67 -23.33
CA GLU A 78 18.49 21.35 -23.63
C GLU A 78 18.53 20.23 -24.68
N ALA A 79 18.72 20.62 -25.95
CA ALA A 79 18.57 19.71 -27.09
C ALA A 79 17.21 18.99 -27.09
N ALA A 80 17.18 17.66 -27.02
CA ALA A 80 15.96 16.86 -26.96
C ALA A 80 15.37 16.72 -25.55
N MET A 81 16.12 17.12 -24.51
CA MET A 81 15.69 17.01 -23.12
C MET A 81 15.02 18.30 -22.66
N THR A 82 13.81 18.18 -22.14
CA THR A 82 13.09 19.29 -21.51
C THR A 82 12.86 19.00 -20.04
N THR A 83 13.24 19.95 -19.19
CA THR A 83 13.00 19.89 -17.75
C THR A 83 11.90 20.88 -17.38
N PHE A 84 10.79 20.34 -16.86
CA PHE A 84 9.72 21.11 -16.26
C PHE A 84 9.92 21.15 -14.75
N THR A 85 10.06 22.34 -14.18
CA THR A 85 10.15 22.53 -12.73
C THR A 85 8.82 23.06 -12.21
N PHE A 86 8.22 22.34 -11.27
CA PHE A 86 6.96 22.68 -10.62
C PHE A 86 7.24 23.16 -9.20
N GLU A 87 6.71 24.33 -8.86
CA GLU A 87 6.88 24.91 -7.54
C GLU A 87 6.06 24.18 -6.48
N ALA A 88 6.48 24.30 -5.22
CA ALA A 88 5.72 23.84 -4.06
C ALA A 88 4.32 24.49 -3.98
N GLY A 89 3.42 23.84 -3.24
CA GLY A 89 2.04 24.28 -3.02
C GLY A 89 1.04 23.90 -4.13
N GLN A 90 1.46 23.10 -5.11
CA GLN A 90 0.62 22.64 -6.21
C GLN A 90 0.32 21.14 -6.10
N ALA A 91 -0.88 20.72 -6.53
CA ALA A 91 -1.23 19.30 -6.53
C ALA A 91 -0.28 18.52 -7.46
N CYS A 92 0.26 17.38 -6.99
CA CYS A 92 1.13 16.52 -7.81
C CYS A 92 0.32 15.78 -8.89
N PHE A 93 0.99 15.13 -9.84
CA PHE A 93 0.32 14.35 -10.90
C PHE A 93 -0.45 13.12 -10.40
N LEU A 94 -0.13 12.64 -9.20
CA LEU A 94 -0.78 11.49 -8.57
C LEU A 94 -1.77 11.92 -7.45
N GLY A 95 -2.15 13.20 -7.41
CA GLY A 95 -2.98 13.75 -6.34
C GLY A 95 -4.30 13.00 -6.15
N ASP A 96 -4.92 12.54 -7.23
CA ASP A 96 -6.18 11.79 -7.19
C ASP A 96 -6.04 10.37 -6.63
N GLN A 97 -4.81 9.88 -6.47
CA GLN A 97 -4.52 8.57 -5.87
C GLN A 97 -4.19 8.67 -4.37
N HIS A 98 -4.04 9.89 -3.85
CA HIS A 98 -3.78 10.07 -2.43
C HIS A 98 -4.98 9.65 -1.60
N VAL A 99 -4.68 8.92 -0.54
CA VAL A 99 -5.66 8.47 0.44
C VAL A 99 -5.13 8.74 1.83
N ALA A 100 -6.02 9.16 2.72
CA ALA A 100 -5.72 9.39 4.13
C ALA A 100 -6.52 8.42 4.98
N ARG A 101 -5.92 8.03 6.10
CA ARG A 101 -6.56 7.16 7.07
C ARG A 101 -7.67 7.92 7.78
N VAL A 102 -8.85 7.32 7.84
CA VAL A 102 -9.93 7.80 8.70
C VAL A 102 -9.65 7.29 10.11
N ASP A 103 -9.96 8.10 11.12
CA ASP A 103 -9.80 7.73 12.54
C ASP A 103 -10.81 6.64 12.93
N ARG A 104 -10.52 5.42 12.45
CA ARG A 104 -11.30 4.22 12.64
C ARG A 104 -10.36 3.11 13.10
N PRO A 105 -10.68 2.43 14.21
CA PRO A 105 -9.85 1.33 14.71
C PRO A 105 -9.68 0.22 13.67
N GLU A 106 -8.50 -0.40 13.67
CA GLU A 106 -8.22 -1.58 12.87
C GLU A 106 -9.13 -2.75 13.21
N ILE A 107 -9.23 -3.68 12.26
CA ILE A 107 -9.92 -4.94 12.47
C ILE A 107 -8.85 -6.01 12.76
N TYR A 108 -8.95 -6.61 13.94
CA TYR A 108 -8.05 -7.65 14.44
C TYR A 108 -8.61 -9.03 14.08
N VAL A 109 -8.03 -9.69 13.08
CA VAL A 109 -8.58 -10.93 12.50
C VAL A 109 -7.67 -12.12 12.79
N VAL A 110 -8.30 -13.25 13.09
CA VAL A 110 -7.68 -14.57 13.18
C VAL A 110 -8.43 -15.52 12.29
N ARG A 111 -7.73 -16.20 11.37
CA ARG A 111 -8.32 -17.19 10.48
C ARG A 111 -7.48 -18.46 10.41
N ASP A 112 -8.12 -19.59 10.15
CA ASP A 112 -7.39 -20.79 9.79
C ASP A 112 -6.81 -20.65 8.37
N GLY A 113 -5.77 -21.42 8.09
CA GLY A 113 -5.07 -21.34 6.83
C GLY A 113 -3.90 -20.38 6.82
N ASP A 114 -3.36 -20.20 5.62
CA ASP A 114 -2.29 -19.27 5.32
C ASP A 114 -2.57 -18.55 3.99
N HIS A 115 -1.52 -18.10 3.30
CA HIS A 115 -1.65 -17.45 2.00
C HIS A 115 -2.26 -18.33 0.91
N ARG A 116 -2.31 -19.66 1.11
CA ARG A 116 -3.00 -20.62 0.24
C ARG A 116 -4.52 -20.62 0.45
N GLY A 117 -5.02 -19.86 1.43
CA GLY A 117 -6.43 -19.71 1.75
C GLY A 117 -6.82 -20.39 3.05
N ASN A 118 -8.13 -20.39 3.35
CA ASN A 118 -8.73 -21.10 4.49
C ASN A 118 -9.40 -22.39 3.99
N PRO A 119 -8.67 -23.52 3.88
CA PRO A 119 -9.21 -24.76 3.32
C PRO A 119 -10.31 -25.39 4.18
N ARG A 120 -10.43 -25.01 5.47
CA ARG A 120 -11.47 -25.51 6.36
C ARG A 120 -12.77 -24.69 6.28
N GLY A 121 -12.76 -23.54 5.59
CA GLY A 121 -13.92 -22.67 5.46
C GLY A 121 -14.44 -22.10 6.79
N THR A 122 -13.63 -22.15 7.85
CA THR A 122 -14.01 -21.65 9.17
C THR A 122 -14.21 -20.14 9.15
N LYS A 123 -15.23 -19.67 9.87
CA LYS A 123 -15.48 -18.23 9.98
C LYS A 123 -14.28 -17.58 10.70
N PRO A 124 -13.67 -16.52 10.14
CA PRO A 124 -12.62 -15.79 10.84
C PRO A 124 -13.14 -15.24 12.16
N ARG A 125 -12.34 -15.32 13.21
CA ARG A 125 -12.60 -14.63 14.48
C ARG A 125 -12.12 -13.19 14.35
N ILE A 126 -12.94 -12.26 14.81
CA ILE A 126 -12.63 -10.85 14.89
C ILE A 126 -12.57 -10.49 16.37
N HIS A 127 -11.46 -9.89 16.79
CA HIS A 127 -11.30 -9.33 18.13
C HIS A 127 -11.71 -7.86 18.14
N ASN A 128 -12.30 -7.42 19.25
CA ASN A 128 -12.83 -6.07 19.39
C ASN A 128 -11.76 -5.05 19.81
N ASP A 129 -10.62 -5.53 20.30
CA ASP A 129 -9.53 -4.71 20.80
C ASP A 129 -8.17 -5.39 20.55
N PRO A 130 -7.06 -4.63 20.55
CA PRO A 130 -5.74 -5.17 20.29
C PRO A 130 -5.24 -6.10 21.41
N GLN A 131 -5.62 -5.88 22.66
CA GLN A 131 -5.09 -6.66 23.79
C GLN A 131 -5.57 -8.10 23.73
N THR A 132 -6.87 -8.31 23.52
CA THR A 132 -7.44 -9.66 23.38
C THR A 132 -6.90 -10.42 22.18
N TRP A 133 -6.54 -9.72 21.10
CA TRP A 133 -5.86 -10.31 19.95
C TRP A 133 -4.42 -10.73 20.28
N VAL A 134 -3.67 -9.91 21.02
CA VAL A 134 -2.30 -10.20 21.47
C VAL A 134 -2.29 -11.40 22.42
N ASP A 135 -3.20 -11.43 23.39
CA ASP A 135 -3.31 -12.52 24.36
C ASP A 135 -3.60 -13.85 23.65
N ASP A 136 -4.55 -13.87 22.71
CA ASP A 136 -4.87 -15.05 21.90
C ASP A 136 -3.70 -15.50 21.00
N PHE A 137 -2.91 -14.56 20.49
CA PHE A 137 -1.68 -14.89 19.77
C PHE A 137 -0.66 -15.53 20.70
N GLY A 138 -0.44 -14.95 21.89
CA GLY A 138 0.48 -15.45 22.92
C GLY A 138 0.13 -16.87 23.36
N GLU A 139 -1.12 -17.10 23.77
CA GLU A 139 -1.63 -18.43 24.15
C GLU A 139 -1.52 -19.45 23.01
N HIS A 140 -1.62 -19.02 21.75
CA HIS A 140 -1.41 -19.91 20.62
C HIS A 140 0.07 -20.29 20.46
N GLN A 141 0.99 -19.32 20.58
CA GLN A 141 2.43 -19.58 20.49
C GLN A 141 2.92 -20.46 21.63
N GLU A 142 2.47 -20.23 22.87
CA GLU A 142 2.83 -21.03 24.03
C GLU A 142 2.39 -22.49 23.86
N ARG A 143 1.15 -22.74 23.42
CA ARG A 143 0.69 -24.10 23.11
C ARG A 143 1.50 -24.80 22.04
N LEU A 144 2.04 -24.07 21.06
CA LEU A 144 2.92 -24.64 20.04
C LEU A 144 4.29 -24.98 20.63
N ALA A 145 4.83 -24.11 21.48
CA ALA A 145 6.09 -24.34 22.19
C ALA A 145 5.98 -25.57 23.10
N ASP A 146 4.95 -25.64 23.93
CA ASP A 146 4.66 -26.78 24.83
C ASP A 146 4.57 -28.10 24.07
N ARG A 147 3.87 -28.10 22.92
CA ARG A 147 3.75 -29.30 22.08
C ARG A 147 5.09 -29.73 21.50
N ARG A 148 5.90 -28.77 21.07
CA ARG A 148 7.25 -29.04 20.53
C ARG A 148 8.18 -29.60 21.60
N GLU A 149 8.05 -29.15 22.85
CA GLU A 149 8.85 -29.66 23.97
C GLU A 149 8.44 -31.08 24.40
N ARG A 150 7.16 -31.42 24.26
CA ARG A 150 6.62 -32.74 24.66
C ARG A 150 6.87 -33.86 23.63
N GLY A 151 7.25 -33.53 22.40
CA GLY A 151 7.46 -34.50 21.30
C GLY A 151 6.18 -34.78 20.52
#